data_AF-A0A8S9JVD4-F1
#
_entry.id   AF-A0A8S9JVD4-F1
#
_cell.length_a   1.000
_cell.length_b   1.000
_cell.length_c   1.000
_cell.angle_alpha   90.00
_cell.angle_beta   90.00
_cell.angle_gamma   90.00
#
_symmetry.space_group_name_H-M   'P 1'
#
loop_
_entity.id
_entity.type
_entity.pdbx_description
1 polymer ?
#
loop_
_entity_poly.entity_id
_entity_poly.type
_entity_poly.pdbx_seq_one_letter_code
_entity_poly.pdbx_strand_id
1 'polypeptide(L)'
;MVEEKTPASASELEQTLDPNQASIESVGTESTCNNNDNAAESEKTLEFADELAEKGSLFLKECDFAEAVDCFSRALEIRVEHFGELAPECVKAYYRYGSALLGKAQAEADPLGNNMPKKESQALQESSGKDIANGEESVVSSDPEKQESSSGGHEGSDGKEDGEDCQEDDISDADADEDESDLDTAWKMLDIARAITDKHSTDTMEKVDILSALAEISLEREDIESSLSDYKKALSILERLVEPDSRHIAELNFRICICLETGCQTKEAIPYCQKAVLICKSRMERLTNEVKCPSGSATSSTVSEKEAEIRTLSGLAEDLEKKAT
;
A
#
# COMPACT_ATOMS: atom_id res chain seq x y z
N MET A 1 -68.34 -21.50 -10.94
CA MET A 1 -69.53 -20.88 -11.56
C MET A 1 -69.06 -19.52 -12.09
N VAL A 2 -69.00 -19.19 -13.37
CA VAL A 2 -69.41 -19.79 -14.64
C VAL A 2 -68.59 -19.05 -15.73
N GLU A 3 -68.15 -19.81 -16.74
CA GLU A 3 -67.89 -19.53 -18.18
C GLU A 3 -67.70 -18.07 -18.66
N GLU A 4 -66.60 -17.75 -19.36
CA GLU A 4 -66.30 -17.98 -20.81
C GLU A 4 -66.99 -16.94 -21.75
N LYS A 5 -66.18 -16.16 -22.50
CA LYS A 5 -66.21 -16.11 -23.98
C LYS A 5 -65.31 -15.03 -24.59
N THR A 6 -64.45 -15.47 -25.50
CA THR A 6 -63.92 -14.72 -26.65
C THR A 6 -65.02 -14.37 -27.67
N PRO A 7 -64.70 -13.55 -28.68
CA PRO A 7 -64.53 -14.16 -30.00
C PRO A 7 -63.33 -13.64 -30.82
N ALA A 8 -62.93 -14.50 -31.75
CA ALA A 8 -61.91 -14.35 -32.78
C ALA A 8 -62.42 -13.62 -34.04
N SER A 9 -61.50 -13.19 -34.92
CA SER A 9 -61.43 -13.50 -36.38
C SER A 9 -60.41 -12.54 -37.05
N ALA A 10 -59.26 -13.04 -37.53
CA ALA A 10 -58.89 -13.32 -38.93
C ALA A 10 -58.36 -12.07 -39.68
N SER A 11 -57.37 -12.09 -40.59
CA SER A 11 -56.80 -13.14 -41.44
C SER A 11 -55.43 -12.70 -42.00
N GLU A 12 -54.54 -13.67 -42.17
CA GLU A 12 -53.69 -13.96 -43.34
C GLU A 12 -52.93 -12.84 -44.09
N LEU A 13 -51.61 -13.04 -44.26
CA LEU A 13 -51.01 -13.32 -45.57
C LEU A 13 -49.60 -13.91 -45.40
N GLU A 14 -49.48 -15.21 -45.71
CA GLU A 14 -48.22 -15.88 -46.03
C GLU A 14 -47.67 -15.37 -47.37
N GLN A 15 -46.35 -15.35 -47.52
CA GLN A 15 -45.69 -15.71 -48.77
C GLN A 15 -44.28 -16.27 -48.50
N THR A 16 -44.03 -17.42 -49.11
CA THR A 16 -42.94 -18.37 -48.91
C THR A 16 -42.08 -18.51 -50.19
N LEU A 17 -40.89 -19.12 -50.03
CA LEU A 17 -40.04 -19.82 -51.05
C LEU A 17 -39.11 -18.93 -51.91
N ASP A 18 -37.83 -19.25 -52.20
CA ASP A 18 -37.07 -20.51 -52.17
C ASP A 18 -35.52 -20.27 -52.18
N PRO A 19 -34.68 -21.31 -51.95
CA PRO A 19 -33.22 -21.26 -51.81
C PRO A 19 -32.48 -21.52 -53.13
N ASN A 20 -31.24 -21.03 -53.24
CA ASN A 20 -30.38 -21.34 -54.39
C ASN A 20 -29.03 -21.92 -53.95
N GLN A 21 -28.81 -23.19 -54.31
CA GLN A 21 -27.53 -23.89 -54.33
C GLN A 21 -26.71 -23.43 -55.55
N ALA A 22 -25.43 -23.14 -55.34
CA ALA A 22 -24.41 -23.25 -56.37
C ALA A 22 -23.10 -23.74 -55.73
N SER A 23 -22.71 -24.97 -56.06
CA SER A 23 -21.35 -25.48 -55.89
C SER A 23 -20.48 -24.97 -57.04
N ILE A 24 -19.32 -24.38 -56.73
CA ILE A 24 -18.12 -24.39 -57.59
C ILE A 24 -16.85 -24.22 -56.73
N GLU A 25 -16.04 -25.28 -56.76
CA GLU A 25 -14.56 -25.32 -56.82
C GLU A 25 -13.69 -24.53 -55.83
N SER A 26 -13.06 -25.29 -54.91
CA SER A 26 -11.60 -25.42 -54.75
C SER A 26 -10.72 -24.20 -55.10
N VAL A 27 -10.29 -23.46 -54.08
CA VAL A 27 -8.88 -23.03 -53.93
C VAL A 27 -8.53 -23.09 -52.45
N GLY A 28 -7.50 -23.86 -52.12
CA GLY A 28 -7.02 -24.04 -50.76
C GLY A 28 -6.45 -22.75 -50.18
N THR A 29 -6.76 -22.52 -48.90
CA THR A 29 -5.86 -21.85 -47.97
C THR A 29 -5.98 -22.57 -46.64
N GLU A 30 -5.25 -23.67 -46.53
CA GLU A 30 -4.78 -24.20 -45.26
C GLU A 30 -3.88 -23.15 -44.59
N SER A 31 -4.49 -22.15 -43.96
CA SER A 31 -3.78 -21.25 -43.06
C SER A 31 -3.73 -21.90 -41.68
N THR A 32 -2.97 -22.98 -41.59
CA THR A 32 -2.65 -23.69 -40.34
C THR A 32 -1.17 -23.55 -40.07
N CYS A 33 -0.76 -22.39 -39.56
CA CYS A 33 0.43 -22.16 -38.74
C CYS A 33 0.65 -20.63 -38.65
N ASN A 34 0.34 -20.03 -37.50
CA ASN A 34 0.91 -18.75 -37.02
C ASN A 34 0.53 -18.44 -35.56
N ASN A 35 -0.37 -19.22 -34.94
CA ASN A 35 -0.72 -19.03 -33.53
C ASN A 35 0.41 -19.42 -32.55
N ASN A 36 1.40 -20.18 -32.99
CA ASN A 36 2.44 -20.72 -32.10
C ASN A 36 3.57 -19.71 -31.84
N ASP A 37 3.87 -18.82 -32.80
CA ASP A 37 4.92 -17.81 -32.64
C ASP A 37 4.42 -16.62 -31.80
N ASN A 38 3.18 -16.16 -32.01
CA ASN A 38 2.56 -15.12 -31.18
C ASN A 38 2.36 -15.57 -29.73
N ALA A 39 1.94 -16.82 -29.49
CA ALA A 39 1.77 -17.32 -28.13
C ALA A 39 3.10 -17.41 -27.37
N ALA A 40 4.17 -17.87 -28.04
CA ALA A 40 5.50 -17.97 -27.45
C ALA A 40 6.17 -16.60 -27.23
N GLU A 41 5.89 -15.61 -28.07
CA GLU A 41 6.35 -14.23 -27.87
C GLU A 41 5.60 -13.55 -26.72
N SER A 42 4.27 -13.75 -26.65
CA SER A 42 3.42 -13.27 -25.56
C SER A 42 3.83 -13.82 -24.19
N GLU A 43 4.15 -15.12 -24.13
CA GLU A 43 4.62 -15.79 -22.92
C GLU A 43 5.96 -15.22 -22.43
N LYS A 44 6.92 -14.97 -23.33
CA LYS A 44 8.20 -14.32 -22.98
C LYS A 44 8.01 -12.89 -22.47
N THR A 45 7.04 -12.15 -23.01
CA THR A 45 6.73 -10.79 -22.54
C THR A 45 6.17 -10.83 -21.12
N LEU A 46 5.31 -11.82 -20.80
CA LEU A 46 4.80 -12.02 -19.45
C LEU A 46 5.89 -12.47 -18.46
N GLU A 47 6.78 -13.37 -18.86
CA GLU A 47 7.96 -13.75 -18.06
C GLU A 47 8.81 -12.53 -17.73
N PHE A 48 9.03 -11.64 -18.70
CA PHE A 48 9.76 -10.40 -18.48
C PHE A 48 9.04 -9.45 -17.49
N ALA A 49 7.70 -9.38 -17.52
CA ALA A 49 6.94 -8.63 -16.52
C ALA A 49 7.09 -9.21 -15.10
N ASP A 50 7.20 -10.53 -14.97
CA ASP A 50 7.48 -11.19 -13.69
C ASP A 50 8.90 -10.91 -13.20
N GLU A 51 9.90 -10.95 -14.09
CA GLU A 51 11.28 -10.56 -13.76
C GLU A 51 11.37 -9.11 -13.27
N LEU A 52 10.68 -8.18 -13.94
CA LEU A 52 10.59 -6.78 -13.52
C LEU A 52 9.94 -6.66 -12.14
N ALA A 53 8.85 -7.38 -11.88
CA ALA A 53 8.17 -7.32 -10.60
C ALA A 53 9.03 -7.91 -9.45
N GLU A 54 9.80 -8.96 -9.69
CA GLU A 54 10.74 -9.48 -8.70
C GLU A 54 11.91 -8.51 -8.46
N LYS A 55 12.43 -7.87 -9.52
CA LYS A 55 13.44 -6.82 -9.40
C LYS A 55 12.94 -5.62 -8.61
N GLY A 56 11.73 -5.13 -8.89
CA GLY A 56 11.09 -4.06 -8.11
C GLY A 56 10.90 -4.43 -6.64
N SER A 57 10.61 -5.71 -6.37
CA SER A 57 10.48 -6.22 -4.99
C SER A 57 11.83 -6.26 -4.24
N LEU A 58 12.95 -6.37 -4.95
CA LEU A 58 14.30 -6.23 -4.37
C LEU A 58 14.59 -4.77 -4.04
N PHE A 59 14.33 -3.84 -4.98
CA PHE A 59 14.51 -2.41 -4.75
C PHE A 59 13.68 -1.89 -3.56
N LEU A 60 12.44 -2.34 -3.40
CA LEU A 60 11.65 -2.02 -2.20
C LEU A 60 12.30 -2.44 -0.88
N LYS A 61 13.02 -3.57 -0.86
CA LYS A 61 13.74 -4.01 0.35
C LYS A 61 14.97 -3.16 0.63
N GLU A 62 15.55 -2.58 -0.41
CA GLU A 62 16.67 -1.64 -0.34
C GLU A 62 16.18 -0.19 -0.09
N CYS A 63 14.87 0.02 0.04
CA CYS A 63 14.19 1.31 0.11
C CYS A 63 14.47 2.21 -1.11
N ASP A 64 14.83 1.61 -2.24
CA ASP A 64 15.07 2.31 -3.49
C ASP A 64 13.75 2.46 -4.26
N PHE A 65 12.94 3.42 -3.80
CA PHE A 65 11.55 3.52 -4.24
C PHE A 65 11.41 3.95 -5.71
N ALA A 66 12.32 4.80 -6.22
CA ALA A 66 12.26 5.26 -7.60
C ALA A 66 12.47 4.08 -8.58
N GLU A 67 13.50 3.28 -8.36
CA GLU A 67 13.83 2.11 -9.15
C GLU A 67 12.75 1.02 -9.04
N ALA A 68 12.11 0.90 -7.86
CA ALA A 68 10.96 0.01 -7.68
C ALA A 68 9.74 0.47 -8.51
N VAL A 69 9.41 1.78 -8.45
CA VAL A 69 8.33 2.40 -9.22
C VAL A 69 8.53 2.16 -10.72
N ASP A 70 9.74 2.37 -11.24
CA ASP A 70 10.08 2.13 -12.65
C ASP A 70 9.92 0.66 -13.07
N CYS A 71 10.33 -0.27 -12.20
CA CYS A 71 10.16 -1.69 -12.49
C CYS A 71 8.68 -2.10 -12.50
N PHE A 72 7.91 -1.61 -11.53
CA PHE A 72 6.50 -1.99 -11.40
C PHE A 72 5.60 -1.30 -12.43
N SER A 73 5.87 -0.06 -12.82
CA SER A 73 5.13 0.64 -13.88
C SER A 73 5.24 -0.13 -15.19
N ARG A 74 6.46 -0.51 -15.59
CA ARG A 74 6.70 -1.28 -16.82
C ARG A 74 6.13 -2.69 -16.75
N ALA A 75 6.20 -3.35 -15.59
CA ALA A 75 5.56 -4.66 -15.39
C ALA A 75 4.03 -4.56 -15.53
N LEU A 76 3.43 -3.47 -15.04
CA LEU A 76 2.01 -3.21 -15.15
C LEU A 76 1.60 -2.93 -16.60
N GLU A 77 2.34 -2.09 -17.34
CA GLU A 77 2.10 -1.79 -18.76
C GLU A 77 2.00 -3.07 -19.59
N ILE A 78 2.98 -3.97 -19.44
CA ILE A 78 2.99 -5.26 -20.15
C ILE A 78 1.75 -6.09 -19.82
N ARG A 79 1.39 -6.17 -18.54
CA ARG A 79 0.24 -6.98 -18.09
C ARG A 79 -1.09 -6.39 -18.58
N VAL A 80 -1.22 -5.07 -18.56
CA VAL A 80 -2.39 -4.35 -19.06
C VAL A 80 -2.52 -4.50 -20.58
N GLU A 81 -1.42 -4.42 -21.33
CA GLU A 81 -1.43 -4.65 -22.78
C GLU A 81 -1.86 -6.09 -23.11
N HIS A 82 -1.43 -7.06 -22.30
CA HIS A 82 -1.72 -8.47 -22.52
C HIS A 82 -3.14 -8.89 -22.11
N PHE A 83 -3.58 -8.51 -20.89
CA PHE A 83 -4.84 -8.99 -20.30
C PHE A 83 -5.98 -7.96 -20.36
N GLY A 84 -5.65 -6.68 -20.48
CA GLY A 84 -6.56 -5.55 -20.35
C GLY A 84 -6.52 -4.89 -18.97
N GLU A 85 -6.89 -3.61 -18.92
CA GLU A 85 -6.80 -2.76 -17.72
C GLU A 85 -7.58 -3.28 -16.51
N LEU A 86 -8.75 -3.90 -16.73
CA LEU A 86 -9.65 -4.33 -15.66
C LEU A 86 -9.62 -5.84 -15.42
N ALA A 87 -8.58 -6.53 -15.91
CA ALA A 87 -8.42 -7.97 -15.76
C ALA A 87 -7.91 -8.35 -14.35
N PRO A 88 -8.42 -9.44 -13.74
CA PRO A 88 -7.97 -9.89 -12.41
C PRO A 88 -6.47 -10.22 -12.35
N GLU A 89 -5.87 -10.61 -13.48
CA GLU A 89 -4.44 -10.89 -13.64
C GLU A 89 -3.54 -9.65 -13.43
N CYS A 90 -4.11 -8.44 -13.55
CA CYS A 90 -3.40 -7.16 -13.37
C CYS A 90 -3.41 -6.67 -11.92
N VAL A 91 -4.27 -7.20 -11.05
CA VAL A 91 -4.46 -6.71 -9.66
C VAL A 91 -3.14 -6.61 -8.89
N LYS A 92 -2.32 -7.66 -8.95
CA LYS A 92 -1.05 -7.71 -8.24
C LYS A 92 -0.06 -6.66 -8.75
N ALA A 93 -0.10 -6.35 -10.04
CA ALA A 93 0.77 -5.34 -10.65
C ALA A 93 0.33 -3.92 -10.23
N TYR A 94 -0.97 -3.62 -10.30
CA TYR A 94 -1.52 -2.37 -9.78
C TYR A 94 -1.18 -2.16 -8.30
N TYR A 95 -1.39 -3.19 -7.48
CA TYR A 95 -1.08 -3.14 -6.05
C TYR A 95 0.40 -2.85 -5.79
N ARG A 96 1.32 -3.58 -6.45
CA ARG A 96 2.77 -3.38 -6.28
C ARG A 96 3.22 -1.99 -6.72
N TYR A 97 2.73 -1.51 -7.87
CA TYR A 97 3.05 -0.19 -8.37
C TYR A 97 2.53 0.92 -7.44
N GLY A 98 1.25 0.86 -7.04
CA GLY A 98 0.66 1.81 -6.11
C GLY A 98 1.34 1.80 -4.73
N SER A 99 1.72 0.62 -4.23
CA SER A 99 2.46 0.51 -2.96
C SER A 99 3.86 1.11 -3.03
N ALA A 100 4.55 0.98 -4.17
CA ALA A 100 5.88 1.57 -4.35
C ALA A 100 5.81 3.11 -4.41
N LEU A 101 4.81 3.65 -5.10
CA LEU A 101 4.53 5.09 -5.14
C LEU A 101 4.17 5.64 -3.75
N LEU A 102 3.35 4.93 -2.97
CA LEU A 102 3.05 5.28 -1.59
C LEU A 102 4.33 5.34 -0.75
N GLY A 103 5.19 4.32 -0.85
CA GLY A 103 6.48 4.30 -0.15
C GLY A 103 7.40 5.45 -0.54
N LYS A 104 7.43 5.80 -1.83
CA LYS A 104 8.16 6.97 -2.34
C LYS A 104 7.65 8.26 -1.72
N ALA A 105 6.34 8.49 -1.77
CA ALA A 105 5.71 9.69 -1.21
C ALA A 105 5.97 9.81 0.31
N GLN A 106 5.88 8.71 1.06
CA GLN A 106 6.16 8.70 2.50
C GLN A 106 7.64 9.01 2.81
N ALA A 107 8.57 8.49 2.01
CA ALA A 107 9.99 8.78 2.18
C ALA A 107 10.34 10.25 1.88
N GLU A 108 9.63 10.87 0.94
CA GLU A 108 9.77 12.29 0.62
C GLU A 108 9.13 13.20 1.68
N ALA A 109 8.00 12.78 2.26
CA ALA A 109 7.31 13.50 3.33
C ALA A 109 8.07 13.47 4.67
N ASP A 110 8.79 12.37 4.96
CA ASP A 110 9.58 12.20 6.19
C ASP A 110 11.00 11.70 5.89
N PRO A 111 11.89 12.58 5.36
CA PRO A 111 13.24 12.19 4.96
C PRO A 111 14.15 11.79 6.14
N LEU A 112 13.70 11.99 7.38
CA LEU A 112 14.42 11.59 8.60
C LEU A 112 13.87 10.28 9.21
N GLY A 113 12.73 9.76 8.72
CA GLY A 113 12.16 8.47 9.10
C GLY A 113 11.63 8.42 10.53
N ASN A 114 11.04 9.51 11.01
CA ASN A 114 10.50 9.64 12.36
C ASN A 114 9.10 9.02 12.56
N ASN A 115 8.31 8.78 11.51
CA ASN A 115 6.85 8.57 11.64
C ASN A 115 6.32 7.14 11.37
N MET A 116 7.15 6.14 11.07
CA MET A 116 6.65 4.78 10.81
C MET A 116 7.29 3.69 11.70
N PRO A 117 6.49 2.77 12.28
CA PRO A 117 7.03 1.51 12.77
C PRO A 117 7.61 0.77 11.57
N LYS A 118 8.94 0.71 11.49
CA LYS A 118 9.66 -0.01 10.46
C LYS A 118 9.06 -1.39 10.31
N LYS A 119 8.66 -1.74 9.08
CA LYS A 119 8.24 -3.09 8.71
C LYS A 119 9.46 -3.99 8.94
N GLU A 120 9.57 -4.56 10.14
CA GLU A 120 10.67 -5.45 10.51
C GLU A 120 10.58 -6.74 9.68
N SER A 121 11.19 -6.70 8.50
CA SER A 121 11.71 -7.86 7.81
C SER A 121 13.14 -8.03 8.28
N GLN A 122 13.41 -9.14 8.97
CA GLN A 122 14.68 -9.48 9.58
C GLN A 122 15.87 -9.34 8.60
N ALA A 123 16.86 -8.54 8.99
CA ALA A 123 18.27 -8.77 8.66
C ALA A 123 19.15 -8.11 9.73
N LEU A 124 19.48 -8.87 10.78
CA LEU A 124 20.68 -8.60 11.57
C LEU A 124 21.89 -9.00 10.72
N GLN A 125 22.76 -8.05 10.40
CA GLN A 125 24.19 -8.32 10.33
C GLN A 125 24.92 -7.34 11.24
N GLU A 126 25.61 -7.91 12.22
CA GLU A 126 26.64 -7.28 13.02
C GLU A 126 27.69 -6.62 12.13
N SER A 127 28.11 -5.40 12.46
CA SER A 127 29.53 -5.21 12.79
C SER A 127 29.81 -3.87 13.46
N SER A 128 30.70 -3.98 14.46
CA SER A 128 31.60 -2.97 15.00
C SER A 128 31.01 -1.96 15.98
N GLY A 129 31.12 -2.33 17.25
CA GLY A 129 30.91 -1.45 18.38
C GLY A 129 31.88 -0.27 18.45
N LYS A 130 31.43 0.75 19.16
CA LYS A 130 32.27 1.54 20.04
C LYS A 130 31.41 2.06 21.17
N ASP A 131 31.73 1.58 22.37
CA ASP A 131 31.30 2.16 23.63
C ASP A 131 31.55 3.68 23.64
N ILE A 132 30.63 4.44 24.23
CA ILE A 132 30.92 5.43 25.29
C ILE A 132 29.61 5.64 26.07
N ALA A 133 29.77 5.55 27.39
CA ALA A 133 28.76 5.51 28.44
C ALA A 133 28.13 6.87 28.78
N ASN A 134 26.97 6.79 29.48
CA ASN A 134 26.40 7.70 30.49
C ASN A 134 26.31 9.20 30.15
N GLY A 135 25.25 9.93 30.45
CA GLY A 135 24.21 9.77 31.47
C GLY A 135 23.74 11.18 31.85
N GLU A 136 22.46 11.27 32.21
CA GLU A 136 21.83 12.26 33.10
C GLU A 136 21.92 13.80 32.81
N GLU A 137 20.77 14.30 32.34
CA GLU A 137 19.94 15.40 32.87
C GLU A 137 20.54 16.61 33.63
N SER A 138 20.07 17.79 33.18
CA SER A 138 19.51 18.89 33.99
C SER A 138 20.41 20.00 34.59
N VAL A 139 20.02 21.24 34.23
CA VAL A 139 20.11 22.56 34.93
C VAL A 139 21.46 23.03 35.47
N VAL A 140 21.93 24.25 35.09
CA VAL A 140 21.80 25.53 35.86
C VAL A 140 22.28 26.73 35.00
N SER A 141 21.58 27.87 35.10
CA SER A 141 22.06 29.20 34.71
C SER A 141 23.29 29.65 35.51
N SER A 142 24.12 30.54 34.95
CA SER A 142 24.46 31.89 35.50
C SER A 142 25.60 32.56 34.72
N ASP A 143 25.34 33.78 34.23
CA ASP A 143 26.32 34.83 33.88
C ASP A 143 26.98 35.36 35.20
N PRO A 144 28.18 35.99 35.22
CA PRO A 144 28.29 37.42 34.89
C PRO A 144 29.66 37.95 34.33
N GLU A 145 29.57 39.09 33.61
CA GLU A 145 30.46 40.29 33.63
C GLU A 145 31.88 40.21 32.99
N LYS A 146 32.47 41.23 32.33
CA LYS A 146 32.13 42.57 31.79
C LYS A 146 33.37 43.14 31.05
N GLN A 147 33.17 44.30 30.41
CA GLN A 147 34.14 45.29 29.85
C GLN A 147 34.41 45.15 28.33
N GLU A 148 34.32 46.18 27.48
CA GLU A 148 34.48 47.63 27.73
C GLU A 148 33.82 48.52 26.64
N SER A 149 33.15 49.59 27.13
CA SER A 149 33.06 51.00 26.66
C SER A 149 32.67 51.46 25.23
N SER A 150 31.64 52.34 25.22
CA SER A 150 31.56 53.71 24.61
C SER A 150 31.35 53.82 23.08
N SER A 151 30.45 54.61 22.48
CA SER A 151 29.62 55.79 22.85
C SER A 151 28.30 55.78 22.03
N GLY A 152 27.13 56.19 22.55
CA GLY A 152 26.51 57.54 22.39
C GLY A 152 26.38 58.02 20.93
N GLY A 153 25.21 58.36 20.34
CA GLY A 153 23.82 58.45 20.78
C GLY A 153 22.93 59.09 19.69
N HIS A 154 21.62 58.95 19.89
CA HIS A 154 20.47 59.73 19.38
C HIS A 154 19.91 59.55 17.94
N GLU A 155 18.57 59.58 17.93
CA GLU A 155 17.58 59.29 16.90
C GLU A 155 17.23 60.47 15.99
N GLY A 156 16.54 60.18 14.89
CA GLY A 156 15.75 61.11 14.06
C GLY A 156 15.41 60.45 12.72
N SER A 157 14.27 59.76 12.59
CA SER A 157 12.96 60.26 12.14
C SER A 157 12.87 60.61 10.64
N ASP A 158 12.25 59.68 9.92
CA ASP A 158 11.28 59.78 8.81
C ASP A 158 11.31 60.96 7.79
N GLY A 159 11.26 60.59 6.51
CA GLY A 159 10.99 61.46 5.36
C GLY A 159 10.91 60.67 4.05
N LYS A 160 9.67 60.42 3.60
CA LYS A 160 9.29 59.76 2.34
C LYS A 160 9.39 60.67 1.10
N GLU A 161 9.21 60.01 -0.06
CA GLU A 161 8.86 60.48 -1.42
C GLU A 161 10.07 60.60 -2.38
N ASP A 162 10.03 60.18 -3.64
CA ASP A 162 9.24 59.25 -4.47
C ASP A 162 9.99 59.24 -5.83
N GLY A 163 9.89 58.17 -6.62
CA GLY A 163 10.59 58.11 -7.91
C GLY A 163 10.49 56.76 -8.61
N GLU A 164 9.33 56.53 -9.22
CA GLU A 164 8.92 55.39 -10.05
C GLU A 164 9.85 55.10 -11.24
N ASP A 165 10.19 53.83 -11.46
CA ASP A 165 9.91 53.09 -12.70
C ASP A 165 10.20 51.59 -12.46
N CYS A 166 9.19 50.84 -12.03
CA CYS A 166 9.23 49.38 -11.96
C CYS A 166 8.45 48.87 -13.18
N GLN A 167 9.17 48.48 -14.23
CA GLN A 167 8.58 47.76 -15.35
C GLN A 167 8.16 46.37 -14.86
N GLU A 168 6.84 46.20 -14.71
CA GLU A 168 6.15 44.91 -14.85
C GLU A 168 6.44 44.32 -16.23
N ASP A 169 6.35 42.99 -16.29
CA ASP A 169 6.35 42.10 -17.47
C ASP A 169 7.64 41.29 -17.70
N ASP A 170 7.81 40.24 -16.89
CA ASP A 170 7.98 38.88 -17.42
C ASP A 170 7.65 37.84 -16.33
N ILE A 171 6.35 37.70 -16.05
CA ILE A 171 5.77 36.52 -15.40
C ILE A 171 5.07 35.66 -16.46
N SER A 172 5.86 34.99 -17.29
CA SER A 172 5.45 33.83 -18.08
C SER A 172 6.71 33.00 -18.29
N ASP A 173 6.98 31.99 -17.49
CA ASP A 173 6.34 30.69 -17.57
C ASP A 173 6.25 30.07 -16.17
N ALA A 174 5.05 30.09 -15.62
CA ALA A 174 4.63 29.08 -14.67
C ALA A 174 3.83 28.03 -15.45
N ASP A 175 4.51 27.30 -16.35
CA ASP A 175 4.16 25.90 -16.58
C ASP A 175 4.59 25.14 -15.33
N ALA A 176 3.89 25.40 -14.23
CA ALA A 176 3.67 24.37 -13.23
C ALA A 176 2.71 23.40 -13.92
N ASP A 177 3.27 22.50 -14.73
CA ASP A 177 2.70 21.16 -14.83
C ASP A 177 2.43 20.78 -13.37
N GLU A 178 1.16 20.75 -12.97
CA GLU A 178 0.75 20.13 -11.72
C GLU A 178 1.07 18.65 -11.90
N ASP A 179 2.34 18.30 -11.77
CA ASP A 179 2.83 16.93 -11.78
C ASP A 179 1.96 16.20 -10.75
N GLU A 180 1.14 15.28 -11.24
CA GLU A 180 0.29 14.50 -10.39
C GLU A 180 1.16 13.86 -9.30
N SER A 181 0.88 14.17 -8.04
CA SER A 181 1.69 13.70 -6.93
C SER A 181 1.80 12.18 -6.99
N ASP A 182 2.95 11.62 -6.62
CA ASP A 182 3.11 10.17 -6.46
C ASP A 182 2.01 9.57 -5.57
N LEU A 183 1.52 10.34 -4.58
CA LEU A 183 0.43 9.92 -3.71
C LEU A 183 -0.93 9.85 -4.42
N ASP A 184 -1.20 10.74 -5.39
CA ASP A 184 -2.41 10.69 -6.22
C ASP A 184 -2.36 9.53 -7.21
N THR A 185 -1.20 9.33 -7.84
CA THR A 185 -0.98 8.18 -8.72
C THR A 185 -1.10 6.87 -7.94
N ALA A 186 -0.54 6.79 -6.72
CA ALA A 186 -0.66 5.63 -5.84
C ALA A 186 -2.14 5.30 -5.55
N TRP A 187 -2.94 6.31 -5.21
CA TRP A 187 -4.36 6.15 -4.94
C TRP A 187 -5.10 5.61 -6.17
N LYS A 188 -4.86 6.18 -7.36
CA LYS A 188 -5.48 5.70 -8.60
C LYS A 188 -5.16 4.23 -8.87
N MET A 189 -3.89 3.83 -8.71
CA MET A 189 -3.48 2.44 -8.96
C MET A 189 -4.12 1.46 -7.96
N LEU A 190 -4.14 1.81 -6.69
CA LEU A 190 -4.77 0.99 -5.65
C LEU A 190 -6.29 0.96 -5.77
N ASP A 191 -6.91 2.05 -6.22
CA ASP A 191 -8.36 2.11 -6.45
C ASP A 191 -8.78 1.21 -7.63
N ILE A 192 -7.99 1.17 -8.70
CA ILE A 192 -8.19 0.22 -9.80
C ILE A 192 -8.08 -1.22 -9.26
N ALA A 193 -7.05 -1.53 -8.47
CA ALA A 193 -6.89 -2.86 -7.87
C ALA A 193 -8.09 -3.24 -6.98
N ARG A 194 -8.59 -2.30 -6.16
CA ARG A 194 -9.81 -2.46 -5.35
C ARG A 194 -11.02 -2.73 -6.23
N ALA A 195 -11.25 -1.90 -7.25
CA ALA A 195 -12.41 -2.02 -8.14
C ALA A 195 -12.44 -3.35 -8.90
N ILE A 196 -11.28 -3.92 -9.25
CA ILE A 196 -11.19 -5.24 -9.86
C ILE A 196 -11.50 -6.33 -8.82
N THR A 197 -10.91 -6.25 -7.63
CA THR A 197 -11.10 -7.28 -6.59
C THR A 197 -12.52 -7.27 -6.00
N ASP A 198 -13.17 -6.12 -5.90
CA ASP A 198 -14.55 -5.98 -5.40
C ASP A 198 -15.60 -6.65 -6.30
N LYS A 199 -15.30 -6.82 -7.58
CA LYS A 199 -16.17 -7.59 -8.51
C LYS A 199 -16.26 -9.06 -8.12
N HIS A 200 -15.27 -9.58 -7.40
CA HIS A 200 -15.25 -10.96 -6.93
C HIS A 200 -15.76 -11.02 -5.49
N SER A 201 -16.72 -11.88 -5.19
CA SER A 201 -17.30 -11.99 -3.83
C SER A 201 -16.38 -12.67 -2.82
N THR A 202 -15.26 -13.24 -3.25
CA THR A 202 -14.33 -13.97 -2.40
C THR A 202 -13.42 -13.01 -1.64
N ASP A 203 -13.23 -13.29 -0.36
CA ASP A 203 -12.24 -12.62 0.46
C ASP A 203 -10.87 -13.21 0.24
N THR A 204 -9.89 -12.35 0.05
CA THR A 204 -8.50 -12.76 -0.20
C THR A 204 -7.54 -11.86 0.56
N MET A 205 -6.30 -12.32 0.74
CA MET A 205 -5.26 -11.50 1.36
C MET A 205 -4.95 -10.25 0.53
N GLU A 206 -5.04 -10.33 -0.80
CA GLU A 206 -4.85 -9.18 -1.68
C GLU A 206 -5.85 -8.05 -1.38
N LYS A 207 -7.11 -8.37 -1.06
CA LYS A 207 -8.08 -7.35 -0.64
C LYS A 207 -7.70 -6.66 0.66
N VAL A 208 -7.19 -7.42 1.63
CA VAL A 208 -6.71 -6.89 2.90
C VAL A 208 -5.54 -5.93 2.66
N ASP A 209 -4.60 -6.34 1.82
CA ASP A 209 -3.41 -5.56 1.46
C ASP A 209 -3.78 -4.26 0.74
N ILE A 210 -4.67 -4.32 -0.27
CA ILE A 210 -5.14 -3.14 -1.02
C ILE A 210 -5.86 -2.15 -0.09
N LEU A 211 -6.80 -2.63 0.75
CA LEU A 211 -7.52 -1.77 1.69
C LEU A 211 -6.58 -1.15 2.73
N SER A 212 -5.57 -1.90 3.19
CA SER A 212 -4.57 -1.38 4.12
C SER A 212 -3.73 -0.27 3.48
N ALA A 213 -3.30 -0.44 2.23
CA ALA A 213 -2.54 0.58 1.51
C ALA A 213 -3.39 1.84 1.20
N LEU A 214 -4.67 1.68 0.84
CA LEU A 214 -5.59 2.81 0.69
C LEU A 214 -5.80 3.56 2.01
N ALA A 215 -5.89 2.85 3.12
CA ALA A 215 -5.99 3.47 4.44
C ALA A 215 -4.72 4.25 4.81
N GLU A 216 -3.53 3.78 4.41
CA GLU A 216 -2.26 4.51 4.57
C GLU A 216 -2.23 5.79 3.72
N ILE A 217 -2.73 5.75 2.49
CA ILE A 217 -2.90 6.98 1.67
C ILE A 217 -3.84 7.98 2.33
N SER A 218 -5.00 7.52 2.83
CA SER A 218 -5.93 8.41 3.53
C SER A 218 -5.29 8.99 4.78
N LEU A 219 -4.47 8.22 5.50
CA LEU A 219 -3.74 8.70 6.68
C LEU A 219 -2.72 9.78 6.32
N GLU A 220 -1.98 9.62 5.22
CA GLU A 220 -1.03 10.62 4.70
C GLU A 220 -1.73 11.93 4.33
N ARG A 221 -2.98 11.84 3.87
CA ARG A 221 -3.85 12.99 3.58
C ARG A 221 -4.56 13.55 4.82
N GLU A 222 -4.24 13.04 6.00
CA GLU A 222 -4.89 13.35 7.27
C GLU A 222 -6.42 13.07 7.29
N ASP A 223 -6.92 12.27 6.35
CA ASP A 223 -8.30 11.80 6.33
C ASP A 223 -8.47 10.57 7.23
N ILE A 224 -8.57 10.85 8.53
CA ILE A 224 -8.69 9.84 9.58
C ILE A 224 -9.96 9.00 9.41
N GLU A 225 -11.07 9.59 8.97
CA GLU A 225 -12.35 8.88 8.84
C GLU A 225 -12.29 7.80 7.76
N SER A 226 -11.79 8.15 6.57
CA SER A 226 -11.63 7.21 5.46
C SER A 226 -10.59 6.14 5.81
N SER A 227 -9.46 6.54 6.39
CA SER A 227 -8.40 5.62 6.82
C SER A 227 -8.92 4.56 7.80
N LEU A 228 -9.65 4.97 8.84
CA LEU A 228 -10.25 4.05 9.81
C LEU A 228 -11.29 3.12 9.19
N SER A 229 -12.09 3.65 8.25
CA SER A 229 -13.11 2.87 7.54
C SER A 229 -12.47 1.71 6.78
N ASP A 230 -11.40 1.99 6.03
CA ASP A 230 -10.73 1.00 5.20
C ASP A 230 -9.92 0.01 6.04
N TYR A 231 -9.22 0.45 7.09
CA TYR A 231 -8.57 -0.47 8.02
C TYR A 231 -9.57 -1.41 8.73
N LYS A 232 -10.73 -0.91 9.14
CA LYS A 232 -11.77 -1.76 9.78
C LYS A 232 -12.34 -2.79 8.80
N LYS A 233 -12.53 -2.43 7.53
CA LYS A 233 -12.92 -3.39 6.48
C LYS A 233 -11.83 -4.45 6.28
N ALA A 234 -10.57 -4.02 6.14
CA ALA A 234 -9.43 -4.92 6.03
C ALA A 234 -9.38 -5.90 7.21
N LEU A 235 -9.63 -5.41 8.44
CA LEU A 235 -9.61 -6.24 9.66
C LEU A 235 -10.74 -7.28 9.65
N SER A 236 -11.95 -6.88 9.25
CA SER A 236 -13.09 -7.80 9.16
C SER A 236 -12.88 -8.89 8.10
N ILE A 237 -12.20 -8.57 7.00
CA ILE A 237 -11.81 -9.56 5.98
C ILE A 237 -10.74 -10.49 6.56
N LEU A 238 -9.67 -9.93 7.13
CA LEU A 238 -8.53 -10.68 7.67
C LEU A 238 -8.95 -11.67 8.76
N GLU A 239 -9.81 -11.27 9.71
CA GLU A 239 -10.32 -12.13 10.79
C GLU A 239 -11.06 -13.37 10.28
N ARG A 240 -11.53 -13.38 9.02
CA ARG A 240 -12.17 -14.54 8.39
C ARG A 240 -11.20 -15.42 7.61
N LEU A 241 -10.01 -14.92 7.31
CA LEU A 241 -8.99 -15.59 6.50
C LEU A 241 -7.91 -16.29 7.34
N VAL A 242 -7.59 -15.76 8.52
CA VAL A 242 -6.47 -16.24 9.33
C VAL A 242 -6.89 -16.68 10.73
N GLU A 243 -6.01 -17.40 11.42
CA GLU A 243 -6.23 -17.83 12.79
C GLU A 243 -6.36 -16.61 13.74
N PRO A 244 -7.17 -16.69 14.82
CA PRO A 244 -7.43 -15.55 15.70
C PRO A 244 -6.20 -14.93 16.38
N ASP A 245 -5.11 -15.70 16.53
CA ASP A 245 -3.84 -15.26 17.08
C ASP A 245 -2.79 -14.96 16.00
N SER A 246 -3.21 -14.75 14.75
CA SER A 246 -2.33 -14.38 13.65
C SER A 246 -1.67 -13.02 13.89
N ARG A 247 -0.34 -12.95 13.66
CA ARG A 247 0.43 -11.70 13.71
C ARG A 247 -0.15 -10.60 12.80
N HIS A 248 -0.74 -10.98 11.66
CA HIS A 248 -1.37 -10.01 10.75
C HIS A 248 -2.54 -9.26 11.40
N ILE A 249 -3.32 -9.94 12.26
CA ILE A 249 -4.42 -9.29 13.00
C ILE A 249 -3.82 -8.30 14.00
N ALA A 250 -2.73 -8.66 14.70
CA ALA A 250 -2.05 -7.74 15.62
C ALA A 250 -1.50 -6.50 14.89
N GLU A 251 -0.85 -6.70 13.74
CA GLU A 251 -0.32 -5.61 12.90
C GLU A 251 -1.41 -4.64 12.49
N LEU A 252 -2.56 -5.14 12.02
CA LEU A 252 -3.64 -4.28 11.55
C LEU A 252 -4.35 -3.55 12.71
N ASN A 253 -4.47 -4.18 13.88
CA ASN A 253 -4.94 -3.48 15.09
C ASN A 253 -3.97 -2.36 15.50
N PHE A 254 -2.66 -2.58 15.36
CA PHE A 254 -1.68 -1.55 15.63
C PHE A 254 -1.74 -0.40 14.62
N ARG A 255 -1.95 -0.66 13.33
CA ARG A 255 -2.17 0.39 12.32
C ARG A 255 -3.41 1.23 12.61
N ILE A 256 -4.52 0.61 13.04
CA ILE A 256 -5.72 1.33 13.49
C ILE A 256 -5.41 2.21 14.71
N CYS A 257 -4.61 1.72 15.66
CA CYS A 257 -4.18 2.49 16.82
C CYS A 257 -3.42 3.76 16.39
N ILE A 258 -2.45 3.63 15.48
CA ILE A 258 -1.69 4.77 14.93
C ILE A 258 -2.63 5.77 14.25
N CYS A 259 -3.55 5.30 13.41
CA CYS A 259 -4.54 6.15 12.74
C CYS A 259 -5.37 6.98 13.73
N LEU A 260 -5.86 6.34 14.80
CA LEU A 260 -6.62 7.01 15.87
C LEU A 260 -5.77 8.03 16.64
N GLU A 261 -4.50 7.73 16.89
CA GLU A 261 -3.58 8.66 17.55
C GLU A 261 -3.28 9.89 16.70
N THR A 262 -3.06 9.72 15.40
CA THR A 262 -2.92 10.84 14.45
C THR A 262 -4.17 11.72 14.50
N GLY A 263 -5.36 11.13 14.60
CA GLY A 263 -6.62 11.84 14.81
C GLY A 263 -6.88 12.37 16.23
N CYS A 264 -5.91 12.27 17.15
CA CYS A 264 -6.04 12.65 18.56
C CYS A 264 -7.16 11.91 19.34
N GLN A 265 -7.57 10.73 18.86
CA GLN A 265 -8.61 9.87 19.45
C GLN A 265 -7.99 8.79 20.37
N THR A 266 -7.10 9.19 21.28
CA THR A 266 -6.31 8.26 22.13
C THR A 266 -7.16 7.27 22.91
N LYS A 267 -8.34 7.69 23.41
CA LYS A 267 -9.24 6.80 24.17
C LYS A 267 -9.79 5.65 23.32
N GLU A 268 -10.00 5.89 22.03
CA GLU A 268 -10.46 4.87 21.09
C GLU A 268 -9.30 3.99 20.62
N ALA A 269 -8.06 4.49 20.64
CA ALA A 269 -6.86 3.77 20.24
C ALA A 269 -6.47 2.64 21.22
N ILE A 270 -6.60 2.90 22.53
CA ILE A 270 -6.25 1.96 23.62
C ILE A 270 -6.77 0.53 23.41
N PRO A 271 -8.07 0.28 23.13
CA PRO A 271 -8.57 -1.09 22.96
C PRO A 271 -7.93 -1.82 21.77
N TYR A 272 -7.57 -1.12 20.68
CA TYR A 272 -6.86 -1.74 19.55
C TYR A 272 -5.43 -2.11 19.93
N CYS A 273 -4.73 -1.23 20.65
CA CYS A 273 -3.39 -1.51 21.16
C CYS A 273 -3.39 -2.73 22.11
N GLN A 274 -4.34 -2.77 23.05
CA GLN A 274 -4.51 -3.90 23.96
C GLN A 274 -4.84 -5.20 23.22
N LYS A 275 -5.70 -5.15 22.20
CA LYS A 275 -6.03 -6.32 21.36
C LYS A 275 -4.79 -6.83 20.62
N ALA A 276 -3.95 -5.94 20.06
CA ALA A 276 -2.70 -6.33 19.41
C ALA A 276 -1.74 -7.03 20.39
N VAL A 277 -1.56 -6.49 21.60
CA VAL A 277 -0.75 -7.13 22.66
C VAL A 277 -1.27 -8.52 23.03
N LEU A 278 -2.59 -8.66 23.21
CA LEU A 278 -3.21 -9.95 23.56
C LEU A 278 -3.01 -11.01 22.48
N ILE A 279 -3.10 -10.63 21.21
CA ILE A 279 -2.84 -11.52 20.07
C ILE A 279 -1.38 -11.97 20.07
N CYS A 280 -0.43 -11.04 20.22
CA CYS A 280 1.00 -11.37 20.31
C CYS A 280 1.28 -12.36 21.46
N LYS A 281 0.70 -12.12 22.65
CA LYS A 281 0.85 -13.02 23.80
C LYS A 281 0.27 -14.41 23.54
N SER A 282 -0.91 -14.49 22.95
CA SER A 282 -1.58 -15.76 22.63
C SER A 282 -0.76 -16.58 21.63
N ARG A 283 -0.22 -15.92 20.59
CA ARG A 283 0.66 -16.54 19.60
C ARG A 283 1.96 -17.04 20.23
N MET A 284 2.59 -16.23 21.08
CA MET A 284 3.81 -16.62 21.80
C MET A 284 3.57 -17.83 22.70
N GLU A 285 2.44 -17.89 23.41
CA GLU A 285 2.09 -19.03 24.25
C GLU A 285 1.91 -20.31 23.42
N ARG A 286 1.17 -20.23 22.30
CA ARG A 286 0.98 -21.37 21.39
C ARG A 286 2.32 -21.88 20.83
N LEU A 287 3.15 -20.99 20.31
CA LEU A 287 4.47 -21.34 19.78
C LEU A 287 5.38 -21.94 20.85
N THR A 288 5.38 -21.38 22.06
CA THR A 288 6.15 -21.90 23.20
C THR A 288 5.72 -23.32 23.56
N ASN A 289 4.42 -23.60 23.54
CA ASN A 289 3.89 -24.93 23.83
C ASN A 289 4.28 -25.93 22.73
N GLU A 290 4.27 -25.52 21.45
CA GLU A 290 4.71 -26.35 20.33
C GLU A 290 6.20 -26.69 20.39
N VAL A 291 7.04 -25.76 20.87
CA VAL A 291 8.48 -26.00 21.07
C VAL A 291 8.74 -26.92 22.27
N LYS A 292 7.99 -26.77 23.38
CA LYS A 292 8.12 -27.61 24.58
C LYS A 292 7.60 -29.04 24.39
N CYS A 293 6.55 -29.22 23.59
CA CYS A 293 5.92 -30.50 23.30
C CYS A 293 5.97 -30.78 21.79
N PRO A 294 7.15 -31.10 21.21
CA PRO A 294 7.25 -31.38 19.79
C PRO A 294 6.48 -32.66 19.46
N SER A 295 5.28 -32.52 18.89
CA SER A 295 4.58 -33.64 18.25
C SER A 295 5.49 -34.17 17.14
N GLY A 296 5.71 -35.48 17.11
CA GLY A 296 6.86 -36.12 16.46
C GLY A 296 6.98 -35.90 14.95
N SER A 297 7.51 -34.74 14.55
CA SER A 297 8.07 -34.42 13.23
C SER A 297 8.73 -33.01 13.19
N ALA A 298 8.98 -32.35 14.32
CA ALA A 298 9.60 -31.02 14.30
C ALA A 298 11.10 -31.12 13.98
N THR A 299 11.53 -30.51 12.86
CA THR A 299 12.95 -30.38 12.53
C THR A 299 13.58 -29.28 13.38
N SER A 300 14.89 -29.37 13.64
CA SER A 300 15.63 -28.32 14.38
C SER A 300 15.49 -26.93 13.75
N SER A 301 15.27 -26.84 12.43
CA SER A 301 15.03 -25.58 11.73
C SER A 301 13.68 -24.96 12.10
N THR A 302 12.60 -25.77 12.14
CA THR A 302 11.26 -25.28 12.49
C THR A 302 11.16 -24.81 13.95
N VAL A 303 11.96 -25.39 14.85
CA VAL A 303 12.02 -24.94 16.25
C VAL A 303 12.73 -23.58 16.32
N SER A 304 13.86 -23.42 15.63
CA SER A 304 14.60 -22.16 15.58
C SER A 304 13.79 -21.01 14.97
N GLU A 305 12.99 -21.29 13.93
CA GLU A 305 12.08 -20.30 13.32
C GLU A 305 11.01 -19.83 14.31
N LYS A 306 10.38 -20.76 15.03
CA LYS A 306 9.39 -20.45 16.06
C LYS A 306 9.99 -19.66 17.23
N GLU A 307 11.19 -20.00 17.66
CA GLU A 307 11.91 -19.25 18.70
C GLU A 307 12.27 -17.83 18.26
N ALA A 308 12.65 -17.64 16.99
CA ALA A 308 12.87 -16.32 16.42
C ALA A 308 11.56 -15.50 16.37
N GLU A 309 10.44 -16.12 15.96
CA GLU A 309 9.12 -15.47 15.96
C GLU A 309 8.72 -15.04 17.39
N ILE A 310 8.85 -15.93 18.39
CA ILE A 310 8.58 -15.61 19.81
C ILE A 310 9.38 -14.39 20.26
N ARG A 311 10.69 -14.32 19.94
CA ARG A 311 11.53 -13.18 20.31
C ARG A 311 11.02 -11.87 19.69
N THR A 312 10.66 -11.90 18.41
CA THR A 312 10.12 -10.71 17.74
C THR A 312 8.77 -10.26 18.32
N LEU A 313 7.86 -11.21 18.60
CA LEU A 313 6.56 -10.90 19.20
C LEU A 313 6.69 -10.36 20.63
N SER A 314 7.69 -10.81 21.38
CA SER A 314 7.97 -10.31 22.74
C SER A 314 8.37 -8.83 22.71
N GLY A 315 9.32 -8.46 21.85
CA GLY A 315 9.74 -7.07 21.71
C GLY A 315 8.58 -6.18 21.26
N LEU A 316 7.82 -6.61 20.26
CA LEU A 316 6.66 -5.88 19.79
C LEU A 316 5.59 -5.70 20.88
N ALA A 317 5.32 -6.74 21.68
CA ALA A 317 4.35 -6.66 22.76
C ALA A 317 4.79 -5.65 23.85
N GLU A 318 6.07 -5.62 24.20
CA GLU A 318 6.61 -4.65 25.18
C GLU A 318 6.47 -3.20 24.70
N ASP A 319 6.75 -2.94 23.42
CA ASP A 319 6.63 -1.59 22.86
C ASP A 319 5.18 -1.14 22.73
N LEU A 320 4.28 -2.05 22.35
CA LEU A 320 2.84 -1.80 22.35
C LEU A 320 2.29 -1.56 23.77
N GLU A 321 2.80 -2.27 24.77
CA GLU A 321 2.38 -2.07 26.17
C GLU A 321 2.72 -0.68 26.70
N LYS A 322 3.92 -0.17 26.41
CA LYS A 322 4.30 1.22 26.75
C LYS A 322 3.38 2.25 26.11
N LYS A 323 2.84 1.93 24.94
CA LYS A 323 1.94 2.79 24.17
C LYS A 323 0.48 2.72 24.66
N ALA A 324 0.13 1.67 25.39
CA ALA A 324 -1.21 1.47 25.94
C ALA A 324 -1.41 2.05 27.36
N THR A 325 -0.36 2.62 27.98
CA THR A 325 -0.36 3.23 29.32
C THR A 325 -0.34 4.75 29.27
#